data_AF-A0A2D4L241-F1
#
_entry.id   AF-A0A2D4L241-F1
#
_cell.length_a   1.000
_cell.length_b   1.000
_cell.length_c   1.000
_cell.angle_alpha   90.00
_cell.angle_beta   90.00
_cell.angle_gamma   90.00
#
_symmetry.space_group_name_H-M   'P 1'
#
loop_
_entity.id
_entity.type
_entity.pdbx_description
1 polymer ?
#
loop_
_entity_poly.entity_id
_entity_poly.type
_entity_poly.pdbx_seq_one_letter_code
_entity_poly.pdbx_strand_id
1 'polypeptide(L)'
;ENGLSEIREEQREMLNKEITVTELGKAVQNQKNSKTPRPDGLPAEIYKCLYECFEPVMLELYNDVLEHAKLPESWTEAYISLIPKEDMDHKQVKNYRPISF
;
A
#
# COMPACT_ATOMS: atom_id res chain seq x y z
N GLU A 1 -6.68 -29.52 2.67
CA GLU A 1 -6.78 -28.05 2.74
C GLU A 1 -6.02 -27.60 3.98
N ASN A 2 -4.94 -26.83 3.83
CA ASN A 2 -4.27 -26.22 4.98
C ASN A 2 -5.01 -24.90 5.26
N GLY A 3 -5.98 -24.94 6.16
CA GLY A 3 -6.65 -23.74 6.64
C GLY A 3 -5.61 -22.76 7.23
N LEU A 4 -5.75 -21.47 6.90
CA LEU A 4 -4.96 -20.43 7.53
C LEU A 4 -5.17 -20.47 9.05
N SER A 5 -4.11 -20.30 9.81
CA SER A 5 -4.17 -20.24 11.27
C SER A 5 -5.06 -19.07 11.71
N GLU A 6 -5.99 -19.34 12.62
CA GLU A 6 -6.87 -18.33 13.19
C GLU A 6 -6.09 -17.33 14.05
N ILE A 7 -6.44 -16.04 13.94
CA ILE A 7 -5.81 -14.95 14.69
C ILE A 7 -6.34 -15.00 16.13
N ARG A 8 -5.45 -15.10 17.11
CA ARG A 8 -5.82 -15.06 18.53
C ARG A 8 -6.28 -13.66 18.93
N GLU A 9 -7.12 -13.55 19.96
CA GLU A 9 -7.61 -12.23 20.41
C GLU A 9 -6.48 -11.27 20.79
N GLU A 10 -5.42 -11.74 21.45
CA GLU A 10 -4.24 -10.91 21.74
C GLU A 10 -3.59 -10.33 20.47
N GLN A 11 -3.55 -11.11 19.39
CA GLN A 11 -3.00 -10.66 18.11
C GLN A 11 -3.94 -9.68 17.44
N ARG A 12 -5.26 -9.91 17.52
CA ARG A 12 -6.27 -8.98 17.01
C ARG A 12 -6.17 -7.64 17.72
N GLU A 13 -6.10 -7.64 19.06
CA GLU A 13 -5.94 -6.42 19.84
C GLU A 13 -4.66 -5.68 19.46
N MET A 14 -3.53 -6.39 19.32
CA MET A 14 -2.28 -5.79 18.89
C MET A 14 -2.36 -5.19 17.48
N LEU A 15 -2.98 -5.87 16.51
CA LEU A 15 -3.10 -5.41 15.12
C LEU A 15 -3.99 -4.18 14.96
N ASN A 16 -4.91 -3.95 15.89
CA ASN A 16 -5.82 -2.80 15.87
C ASN A 16 -5.37 -1.64 16.76
N LYS A 17 -4.15 -1.71 17.33
CA LYS A 17 -3.58 -0.56 18.04
C LYS A 17 -3.21 0.55 17.07
N GLU A 18 -3.17 1.77 17.59
CA GLU A 18 -2.65 2.93 16.87
C GLU A 18 -1.26 2.64 16.30
N ILE A 19 -1.07 3.07 15.05
CA ILE A 19 0.19 3.04 14.35
C ILE A 19 1.13 4.02 15.04
N THR A 20 2.32 3.53 15.40
CA THR A 20 3.35 4.34 16.03
C THR A 20 4.23 5.04 15.00
N VAL A 21 4.87 6.15 15.40
CA VAL A 21 5.92 6.83 14.60
C VAL A 21 7.02 5.85 14.17
N THR A 22 7.39 4.92 15.05
CA THR A 22 8.45 3.94 14.75
C THR A 22 8.02 2.95 13.68
N GLU A 23 6.77 2.48 13.70
CA GLU A 23 6.23 1.59 12.67
C GLU A 23 6.09 2.31 11.34
N LEU A 24 5.56 3.54 11.36
CA LEU A 24 5.43 4.39 10.18
C LEU A 24 6.78 4.64 9.53
N GLY A 25 7.78 5.10 10.31
CA GLY A 25 9.12 5.35 9.81
C GLY A 25 9.77 4.10 9.20
N LYS A 26 9.65 2.94 9.87
CA LYS A 26 10.13 1.66 9.31
C LYS A 26 9.42 1.30 8.01
N ALA A 27 8.11 1.48 7.93
CA ALA A 27 7.32 1.16 6.74
C ALA A 27 7.76 2.03 5.55
N VAL A 28 7.91 3.35 5.75
CA VAL A 28 8.37 4.27 4.70
C VAL A 28 9.78 3.91 4.22
N GLN A 29 10.73 3.68 5.15
CA GLN A 29 12.11 3.38 4.77
C GLN A 29 12.27 2.03 4.05
N ASN A 30 11.42 1.05 4.39
CA ASN A 30 11.42 -0.28 3.78
C ASN A 30 10.76 -0.33 2.39
N GLN A 31 10.13 0.74 1.90
CA GLN A 31 9.59 0.76 0.55
C GLN A 31 10.69 0.53 -0.49
N LYS A 32 10.37 -0.12 -1.61
CA LYS A 32 11.35 -0.34 -2.69
C LYS A 32 11.50 0.94 -3.51
N ASN A 33 12.75 1.33 -3.78
CA ASN A 33 13.05 2.42 -4.69
C ASN A 33 12.72 2.03 -6.14
N SER A 34 12.57 3.04 -6.99
CA SER A 34 12.37 2.92 -8.43
C SER A 34 11.13 2.11 -8.81
N LYS A 35 10.10 2.16 -7.95
CA LYS A 35 8.76 1.71 -8.27
C LYS A 35 8.02 2.83 -8.99
N THR A 36 7.16 2.43 -9.93
CA THR A 36 6.28 3.36 -10.63
C THR A 36 5.46 4.11 -9.58
N PRO A 37 5.46 5.46 -9.59
CA PRO A 37 4.65 6.23 -8.67
C PRO A 37 3.16 5.97 -8.93
N ARG A 38 2.34 6.30 -7.94
CA ARG A 38 0.89 6.35 -8.11
C ARG A 38 0.52 7.49 -9.09
N PRO A 39 -0.75 7.63 -9.46
CA PRO A 39 -1.21 8.71 -10.33
C PRO A 39 -0.89 10.12 -9.82
N ASP A 40 -0.58 10.26 -8.53
CA ASP A 40 -0.07 11.49 -7.91
C ASP A 40 1.35 11.89 -8.36
N GLY A 41 2.09 10.97 -9.00
CA GLY A 41 3.45 11.18 -9.47
C GLY A 41 4.51 11.17 -8.37
N LEU A 42 4.17 10.80 -7.13
CA LEU A 42 5.09 10.81 -5.99
C LEU A 42 5.75 9.42 -5.80
N PRO A 43 7.04 9.27 -6.09
CA PRO A 43 7.74 8.01 -5.87
C PRO A 43 8.10 7.84 -4.38
N ALA A 44 8.38 6.60 -3.97
CA ALA A 44 8.73 6.26 -2.58
C ALA A 44 9.92 7.09 -2.05
N GLU A 45 10.86 7.44 -2.92
CA GLU A 45 12.04 8.25 -2.61
C GLU A 45 11.67 9.63 -2.05
N ILE A 46 10.57 10.24 -2.50
CA ILE A 46 10.13 11.55 -1.98
C ILE A 46 9.68 11.41 -0.53
N TYR A 47 8.87 10.39 -0.23
CA TYR A 47 8.43 10.11 1.14
C TYR A 47 9.60 9.76 2.06
N LYS A 48 10.63 9.07 1.56
CA LYS A 48 11.83 8.77 2.33
C LYS A 48 12.69 10.00 2.59
N CYS A 49 12.94 10.82 1.57
CA CYS A 49 13.80 11.99 1.66
C CYS A 49 13.15 13.12 2.47
N LEU A 50 11.83 13.29 2.38
CA LEU A 50 11.07 14.34 3.06
C LEU A 50 10.23 13.77 4.20
N TYR A 51 10.66 12.64 4.78
CA TYR A 51 9.89 11.92 5.80
C TYR A 51 9.47 12.81 6.97
N GLU A 52 10.40 13.61 7.51
CA GLU A 52 10.12 14.51 8.62
C GLU A 52 9.04 15.55 8.31
N CYS A 53 8.89 15.95 7.04
CA CYS A 53 7.84 16.88 6.61
C CYS A 53 6.47 16.19 6.53
N PHE A 54 6.44 14.91 6.15
CA PHE A 54 5.20 14.16 5.97
C PHE A 54 4.77 13.38 7.21
N GLU A 55 5.67 13.07 8.13
CA GLU A 55 5.41 12.21 9.28
C GLU A 55 4.15 12.62 10.06
N PRO A 56 3.97 13.90 10.49
CA PRO A 56 2.83 14.25 11.32
C PRO A 56 1.50 14.02 10.61
N VAL A 57 1.40 14.44 9.36
CA VAL A 57 0.16 14.33 8.57
C VAL A 57 -0.13 12.89 8.15
N MET A 58 0.91 12.09 7.85
CA MET A 58 0.73 10.67 7.53
C MET A 58 0.29 9.88 8.76
N LEU A 59 0.88 10.14 9.92
CA LEU A 59 0.54 9.44 11.15
C LEU A 59 -0.90 9.71 11.58
N GLU A 60 -1.32 10.97 11.54
CA GLU A 60 -2.71 11.38 11.80
C GLU A 60 -3.66 10.69 10.82
N LEU A 61 -3.42 10.84 9.51
CA LEU A 61 -4.25 10.26 8.47
C LEU A 61 -4.41 8.73 8.61
N TYR A 62 -3.32 8.00 8.86
CA TYR A 62 -3.38 6.54 8.94
C TYR A 62 -4.10 6.05 10.19
N ASN A 63 -3.95 6.75 11.32
CA ASN A 63 -4.69 6.41 12.54
C ASN A 63 -6.17 6.76 12.42
N ASP A 64 -6.52 7.90 11.80
CA ASP A 64 -7.92 8.25 11.51
C ASP A 64 -8.61 7.20 10.63
N VAL A 65 -7.91 6.73 9.60
CA VAL A 65 -8.40 5.65 8.73
C VAL A 65 -8.59 4.34 9.51
N LEU A 66 -7.64 4.01 10.40
CA LEU A 66 -7.70 2.80 11.21
C LEU A 66 -8.85 2.83 12.22
N GLU A 67 -9.06 3.97 12.89
CA GLU A 67 -10.11 4.14 13.90
C GLU A 67 -11.51 4.20 13.29
N HIS A 68 -11.66 4.94 12.19
CA HIS A 68 -12.98 5.24 11.63
C HIS A 68 -13.37 4.38 10.43
N ALA A 69 -12.46 3.51 9.96
CA ALA A 69 -12.63 2.67 8.78
C ALA A 69 -13.07 3.45 7.52
N LYS A 70 -12.65 4.73 7.41
CA LYS A 70 -13.03 5.62 6.32
C LYS A 70 -11.80 6.01 5.50
N LEU A 71 -11.74 5.50 4.28
CA LEU A 71 -10.64 5.77 3.35
C LEU A 71 -10.83 7.12 2.65
N PRO A 72 -9.73 7.83 2.31
CA PRO A 72 -9.78 8.93 1.34
C PRO A 72 -10.32 8.43 -0.01
N GLU A 73 -11.13 9.26 -0.67
CA GLU A 73 -11.74 8.91 -1.97
C GLU A 73 -10.66 8.60 -3.03
N SER A 74 -9.57 9.36 -3.04
CA SER A 74 -8.43 9.14 -3.94
C SER A 74 -7.76 7.77 -3.78
N TRP A 75 -7.94 7.09 -2.64
CA TRP A 75 -7.40 5.74 -2.45
C TRP A 75 -8.23 4.67 -3.15
N THR A 76 -9.48 4.98 -3.49
CA THR A 76 -10.38 4.10 -4.24
C THR A 76 -10.18 4.19 -5.75
N GLU A 77 -9.40 5.19 -6.20
CA GLU A 77 -9.02 5.35 -7.60
C GLU A 77 -7.81 4.49 -7.95
N ALA A 78 -7.87 3.83 -9.11
CA ALA A 78 -6.79 3.01 -9.63
C ALA A 78 -6.71 3.12 -11.15
N TYR A 79 -5.49 3.23 -11.68
CA TYR A 79 -5.23 3.17 -13.12
C TYR A 79 -4.83 1.75 -13.47
N ILE A 80 -5.53 1.12 -14.40
CA ILE A 80 -5.25 -0.27 -14.77
C ILE A 80 -4.42 -0.28 -16.05
N SER A 81 -3.21 -0.86 -15.99
CA SER A 81 -2.43 -1.21 -17.18
C SER A 81 -2.38 -2.72 -17.37
N LEU A 82 -2.37 -3.15 -18.63
CA LEU A 82 -2.28 -4.54 -19.01
C LEU A 82 -0.84 -4.88 -19.38
N ILE A 83 -0.20 -5.77 -18.61
CA ILE A 83 1.14 -6.27 -18.92
C ILE A 83 1.03 -7.63 -19.60
N PRO A 84 1.56 -7.80 -20.83
CA PRO A 84 1.55 -9.10 -21.50
C PRO A 84 2.40 -10.13 -20.75
N LYS A 85 1.94 -11.38 -20.68
CA LYS A 85 2.75 -12.51 -20.23
C LYS A 85 3.80 -12.83 -21.31
N GLU A 86 5.02 -13.07 -20.88
CA GLU A 86 6.10 -13.55 -21.75
C GLU A 86 5.70 -14.85 -22.47
N ASP A 87 6.14 -14.99 -23.73
CA ASP A 87 5.97 -16.18 -24.56
C ASP A 87 4.52 -16.65 -24.80
N MET A 88 3.54 -15.73 -24.73
CA MET A 88 2.13 -16.03 -25.00
C MET A 88 1.58 -15.20 -26.18
N ASP A 89 0.49 -15.67 -26.81
CA ASP A 89 -0.18 -14.91 -27.87
C ASP A 89 -0.82 -13.62 -27.32
N HIS A 90 -0.28 -12.47 -27.72
CA HIS A 90 -0.74 -11.14 -27.31
C HIS A 90 -2.13 -10.76 -27.87
N LYS A 91 -2.72 -11.56 -28.77
CA LYS A 91 -4.10 -11.34 -29.24
C LYS A 91 -5.16 -11.88 -28.26
N GLN A 92 -4.77 -12.67 -27.27
CA GLN A 92 -5.69 -13.25 -26.29
C GLN A 92 -5.68 -12.44 -24.99
N VAL A 93 -6.83 -11.88 -24.61
CA VAL A 93 -6.95 -11.04 -23.39
C VAL A 93 -6.51 -11.77 -22.10
N LYS A 94 -6.76 -13.08 -21.99
CA LYS A 94 -6.32 -13.92 -20.85
C LYS A 94 -4.80 -13.98 -20.65
N ASN A 95 -4.04 -13.58 -21.66
CA ASN A 95 -2.58 -13.57 -21.64
C ASN A 95 -2.00 -12.27 -21.07
N TYR A 96 -2.84 -11.35 -20.59
CA TYR A 96 -2.41 -10.13 -19.90
C TYR A 96 -2.61 -10.24 -18.38
N ARG A 97 -1.76 -9.55 -17.63
CA ARG A 97 -1.86 -9.36 -16.19
C ARG A 97 -2.34 -7.92 -15.96
N PRO A 98 -3.53 -7.69 -15.39
CA PRO A 98 -3.93 -6.35 -14.98
C PRO A 98 -3.09 -5.95 -13.76
N ILE A 99 -2.50 -4.76 -13.82
CA ILE A 99 -1.84 -4.10 -12.69
C ILE A 99 -2.53 -2.77 -12.44
N SER A 100 -2.94 -2.57 -11.19
CA SER A 100 -3.45 -1.29 -10.69
C SER A 100 -2.30 -0.43 -10.17
N PHE A 101 -2.24 0.82 -10.62
CA PHE A 101 -1.36 1.89 -10.13
C PHE A 101 -2.18 2.89 -9.28
#